data_AF-A0A3T0SZT7-F1
#
_entry.id   AF-A0A3T0SZT7-F1
#
_cell.length_a   1.000
_cell.length_b   1.000
_cell.length_c   1.000
_cell.angle_alpha   90.00
_cell.angle_beta   90.00
_cell.angle_gamma   90.00
#
_symmetry.space_group_name_H-M   'P 1'
#
loop_
_entity.id
_entity.type
_entity.pdbx_description
1 polymer ?
#
loop_
_entity_poly.entity_id
_entity_poly.type
_entity_poly.pdbx_seq_one_letter_code
_entity_poly.pdbx_strand_id
1 'polypeptide(L)'
;MTDYARPAVEDRVFTDEDGRPIPYGNRWRGGPPPDESYSLTRDTERFRPVHTIADALLEYLARSYDVTVEDDPALAARDEAEISWAARAVRVTPRSVDAAPLTIVWTVFPGVLLHAGALQRFDYPVCGCDACDDDWTALADDLERAVLDVVAGRYEESITAHDDGITVAYRIGGGGELGMSSGYTNEEGVHEVTSHDGQQVSAPWSRAWQAWPERRR
;
A
#
# COMPACT_ATOMS: atom_id res chain seq x y z
N MET A 1 5.52 -17.78 11.42
CA MET A 1 5.85 -18.08 10.01
C MET A 1 4.54 -18.14 9.28
N THR A 2 4.37 -17.34 8.23
CA THR A 2 3.15 -17.28 7.43
C THR A 2 3.18 -18.40 6.39
N ASP A 3 2.01 -18.97 6.06
CA ASP A 3 1.88 -19.96 4.96
C ASP A 3 1.77 -19.26 3.58
N TYR A 4 1.96 -17.94 3.54
CA TYR A 4 2.01 -17.17 2.30
C TYR A 4 3.31 -17.45 1.56
N ALA A 5 3.19 -17.71 0.26
CA ALA A 5 4.32 -17.82 -0.65
C ALA A 5 4.05 -16.93 -1.86
N ARG A 6 5.02 -16.06 -2.19
CA ARG A 6 4.95 -15.21 -3.38
C ARG A 6 4.82 -16.08 -4.64
N PRO A 7 3.84 -15.82 -5.52
CA PRO A 7 3.77 -16.51 -6.81
C PRO A 7 5.01 -16.19 -7.66
N ALA A 8 5.43 -17.17 -8.47
CA ALA A 8 6.46 -16.91 -9.46
C ALA A 8 5.90 -15.97 -10.54
N VAL A 9 6.62 -14.88 -10.81
CA VAL A 9 6.32 -13.94 -11.89
C VAL A 9 7.48 -13.95 -12.88
N GLU A 10 7.16 -13.98 -14.18
CA GLU A 10 8.18 -13.93 -15.22
C GLU A 10 8.80 -12.53 -15.28
N ASP A 11 10.12 -12.47 -15.10
CA ASP A 11 10.88 -11.24 -15.28
C ASP A 11 10.86 -10.83 -16.76
N ARG A 12 10.13 -9.75 -17.03
CA ARG A 12 10.14 -9.12 -18.35
C ARG A 12 11.36 -8.22 -18.49
N VAL A 13 12.09 -8.40 -19.58
CA VAL A 13 13.20 -7.53 -19.96
C VAL A 13 12.66 -6.35 -20.76
N PHE A 14 12.83 -5.15 -20.22
CA PHE A 14 12.57 -3.89 -20.91
C PHE A 14 13.87 -3.36 -21.51
N THR A 15 13.80 -2.71 -22.67
CA THR A 15 14.98 -2.23 -23.39
C THR A 15 14.90 -0.73 -23.69
N ASP A 16 16.04 -0.05 -23.65
CA ASP A 16 16.16 1.35 -24.07
C ASP A 16 16.10 1.51 -25.59
N GLU A 17 16.23 2.76 -26.06
CA GLU A 17 16.19 3.11 -27.49
C GLU A 17 17.32 2.46 -28.32
N ASP A 18 18.41 2.04 -27.67
CA ASP A 18 19.53 1.33 -28.28
C ASP A 18 19.37 -0.21 -28.18
N GLY A 19 18.25 -0.69 -27.65
CA GLY A 19 17.97 -2.11 -27.45
C GLY A 19 18.71 -2.74 -26.27
N ARG A 20 19.30 -1.94 -25.36
CA ARG A 20 19.98 -2.46 -24.16
C ARG A 20 18.97 -2.68 -23.03
N PRO A 21 19.10 -3.77 -22.26
CA PRO A 21 18.25 -3.99 -21.10
C PRO A 21 18.31 -2.84 -20.09
N ILE A 22 17.15 -2.37 -19.64
CA ILE A 22 17.02 -1.37 -18.57
C ILE A 22 17.03 -2.11 -17.23
N PRO A 23 18.03 -1.87 -16.35
CA PRO A 23 18.07 -2.50 -15.05
C PRO A 23 17.28 -1.65 -14.04
N TYR A 24 15.95 -1.70 -14.09
CA TYR A 24 15.09 -1.01 -13.13
C TYR A 24 15.52 -1.32 -11.68
N GLY A 25 15.47 -0.32 -10.81
CA GLY A 25 16.02 -0.34 -9.45
C GLY A 25 17.52 0.01 -9.37
N ASN A 26 18.22 0.04 -10.51
CA ASN A 26 19.66 0.31 -10.56
C ASN A 26 20.09 1.03 -11.85
N ARG A 27 19.16 1.66 -12.56
CA ARG A 27 19.40 2.35 -13.83
C ARG A 27 20.41 3.47 -13.67
N TRP A 28 20.33 4.20 -12.55
CA TRP A 28 21.15 5.37 -12.29
C TRP A 28 22.47 5.06 -11.58
N ARG A 29 22.69 3.82 -11.11
CA ARG A 29 23.92 3.35 -10.45
C ARG A 29 24.40 4.29 -9.31
N GLY A 30 23.45 4.85 -8.57
CA GLY A 30 23.71 5.80 -7.47
C GLY A 30 23.98 7.24 -7.91
N GLY A 31 23.96 7.54 -9.21
CA GLY A 31 23.96 8.91 -9.74
C GLY A 31 22.54 9.51 -9.77
N PRO A 32 22.42 10.85 -9.93
CA PRO A 32 21.12 11.48 -10.09
C PRO A 32 20.50 11.10 -11.45
N PRO A 33 19.18 10.87 -11.51
CA PRO A 33 18.47 10.72 -12.77
C PRO A 33 18.53 12.01 -13.61
N PRO A 34 18.52 11.92 -14.96
CA PRO A 34 18.37 13.08 -15.83
C PRO A 34 17.03 13.80 -15.60
N ASP A 35 16.99 15.13 -15.66
CA ASP A 35 15.79 15.93 -15.39
C ASP A 35 14.56 15.50 -16.22
N GLU A 36 14.76 15.15 -17.49
CA GLU A 36 13.69 14.69 -18.38
C GLU A 36 12.98 13.42 -17.87
N SER A 37 13.67 12.57 -17.11
CA SER A 37 13.11 11.30 -16.60
C SER A 37 12.05 11.52 -15.52
N TYR A 38 11.99 12.70 -14.89
CA TYR A 38 10.92 13.05 -13.96
C TYR A 38 9.58 13.29 -14.66
N SER A 39 9.60 13.57 -15.97
CA SER A 39 8.41 13.86 -16.78
C SER A 39 8.02 12.69 -17.70
N LEU A 40 8.70 11.55 -17.56
CA LEU A 40 8.52 10.39 -18.43
C LEU A 40 8.06 9.20 -17.60
N THR A 41 7.18 8.40 -18.19
CA THR A 41 6.64 7.19 -17.58
C THR A 41 6.59 6.13 -18.67
N ARG A 42 7.71 5.43 -18.86
CA ARG A 42 7.84 4.36 -19.84
C ARG A 42 7.53 3.02 -19.18
N ASP A 43 7.32 2.00 -20.01
CA ASP A 43 7.25 0.59 -19.57
C ASP A 43 6.36 0.35 -18.36
N THR A 44 5.17 0.97 -18.31
CA THR A 44 4.27 0.87 -17.15
C THR A 44 3.93 -0.57 -16.79
N GLU A 45 3.94 -1.44 -17.79
CA GLU A 45 3.84 -2.89 -17.68
C GLU A 45 4.83 -3.52 -16.68
N ARG A 46 5.95 -2.84 -16.35
CA ARG A 46 6.92 -3.26 -15.33
C ARG A 46 6.31 -3.40 -13.95
N PHE A 47 5.21 -2.70 -13.66
CA PHE A 47 4.52 -2.75 -12.37
C PHE A 47 3.42 -3.83 -12.31
N ARG A 48 3.01 -4.42 -13.44
CA ARG A 48 1.99 -5.49 -13.46
C ARG A 48 2.25 -6.65 -12.49
N PRO A 49 3.48 -7.10 -12.26
CA PRO A 49 3.76 -8.10 -11.23
C PRO A 49 3.14 -7.79 -9.86
N VAL A 50 3.08 -6.50 -9.47
CA VAL A 50 2.50 -6.07 -8.19
C VAL A 50 1.02 -6.43 -8.09
N HIS A 51 0.26 -6.39 -9.20
CA HIS A 51 -1.13 -6.88 -9.23
C HIS A 51 -1.21 -8.37 -8.93
N THR A 52 -0.34 -9.18 -9.55
CA THR A 52 -0.26 -10.63 -9.31
C THR A 52 0.05 -10.94 -7.84
N ILE A 53 0.94 -10.16 -7.22
CA ILE A 53 1.28 -10.31 -5.80
C ILE A 53 0.09 -9.93 -4.91
N ALA A 54 -0.60 -8.83 -5.22
CA ALA A 54 -1.79 -8.41 -4.49
C ALA A 54 -2.93 -9.43 -4.56
N ASP A 55 -3.13 -10.08 -5.72
CA ASP A 55 -4.11 -11.17 -5.86
C ASP A 55 -3.75 -12.36 -4.96
N ALA A 56 -2.48 -12.78 -4.95
CA ALA A 56 -2.02 -13.87 -4.09
C ALA A 56 -2.14 -13.55 -2.59
N LEU A 57 -1.87 -12.29 -2.21
CA LEU A 57 -2.09 -11.80 -0.85
C LEU A 57 -3.57 -11.85 -0.49
N LEU A 58 -4.46 -11.35 -1.35
CA LEU A 58 -5.91 -11.40 -1.12
C LEU A 58 -6.39 -12.84 -0.93
N GLU A 59 -5.97 -13.78 -1.79
CA GLU A 59 -6.30 -15.20 -1.66
C GLU A 59 -5.79 -15.80 -0.35
N TYR A 60 -4.55 -15.48 0.04
CA TYR A 60 -3.98 -15.92 1.31
C TYR A 60 -4.77 -15.39 2.51
N LEU A 61 -5.11 -14.09 2.52
CA LEU A 61 -5.87 -13.45 3.59
C LEU A 61 -7.26 -14.08 3.72
N ALA A 62 -7.96 -14.18 2.59
CA ALA A 62 -9.29 -14.75 2.50
C ALA A 62 -9.32 -16.25 2.85
N ARG A 63 -8.20 -16.97 2.75
CA ARG A 63 -8.09 -18.38 3.16
C ARG A 63 -7.78 -18.54 4.65
N SER A 64 -6.89 -17.70 5.19
CA SER A 64 -6.22 -17.94 6.47
C SER A 64 -6.89 -17.28 7.67
N TYR A 65 -7.63 -16.19 7.46
CA TYR A 65 -8.24 -15.40 8.54
C TYR A 65 -9.76 -15.44 8.53
N ASP A 66 -10.35 -15.16 9.70
CA ASP A 66 -11.79 -14.99 9.88
C ASP A 66 -12.19 -13.57 9.44
N VAL A 67 -12.47 -13.43 8.15
CA VAL A 67 -12.70 -12.16 7.45
C VAL A 67 -13.92 -12.25 6.52
N THR A 68 -14.53 -11.11 6.26
CA THR A 68 -15.46 -10.92 5.14
C THR A 68 -14.73 -10.20 4.00
N VAL A 69 -15.06 -10.55 2.76
CA VAL A 69 -14.49 -9.94 1.55
C VAL A 69 -15.59 -9.28 0.74
N GLU A 70 -15.37 -8.03 0.35
CA GLU A 70 -16.27 -7.23 -0.48
C GLU A 70 -15.49 -6.73 -1.70
N ASP A 71 -15.99 -7.02 -2.90
CA ASP A 71 -15.39 -6.61 -4.18
C ASP A 71 -16.35 -5.61 -4.85
N ASP A 72 -16.05 -4.33 -4.67
CA ASP A 72 -16.84 -3.21 -5.17
C ASP A 72 -15.90 -2.05 -5.53
N PRO A 73 -15.86 -1.61 -6.80
CA PRO A 73 -15.10 -0.43 -7.20
C PRO A 73 -15.37 0.83 -6.38
N ALA A 74 -16.57 0.97 -5.78
CA ALA A 74 -16.89 2.08 -4.89
C ALA A 74 -16.04 2.11 -3.61
N LEU A 75 -15.35 1.01 -3.27
CA LEU A 75 -14.42 0.95 -2.15
C LEU A 75 -13.12 1.74 -2.39
N ALA A 76 -12.85 2.15 -3.63
CA ALA A 76 -11.77 3.08 -3.98
C ALA A 76 -12.13 4.56 -3.64
N ALA A 77 -13.32 4.83 -3.07
CA ALA A 77 -13.86 6.18 -2.91
C ALA A 77 -13.25 7.00 -1.77
N ARG A 78 -11.91 7.15 -1.74
CA ARG A 78 -11.26 8.22 -0.98
C ARG A 78 -11.51 9.58 -1.61
N ASP A 79 -11.38 9.67 -2.94
CA ASP A 79 -11.74 10.84 -3.74
C ASP A 79 -12.09 10.46 -5.20
N GLU A 80 -12.64 11.42 -5.97
CA GLU A 80 -13.03 11.21 -7.36
C GLU A 80 -11.85 10.84 -8.28
N ALA A 81 -10.64 11.31 -7.94
CA ALA A 81 -9.46 10.93 -8.69
C ALA A 81 -9.22 9.44 -8.48
N GLU A 82 -9.18 8.95 -7.25
CA GLU A 82 -9.01 7.52 -6.90
C GLU A 82 -9.92 6.58 -7.67
N ILE A 83 -11.21 6.90 -7.69
CA ILE A 83 -12.21 6.12 -8.41
C ILE A 83 -11.89 6.05 -9.91
N SER A 84 -11.42 7.15 -10.51
CA SER A 84 -11.17 7.23 -11.96
C SER A 84 -10.03 6.33 -12.45
N TRP A 85 -9.12 5.91 -11.56
CA TRP A 85 -8.02 5.00 -11.90
C TRP A 85 -8.11 3.63 -11.26
N ALA A 86 -9.10 3.38 -10.39
CA ALA A 86 -9.36 2.05 -9.86
C ALA A 86 -9.89 1.12 -10.97
N ALA A 87 -9.13 0.06 -11.26
CA ALA A 87 -9.57 -1.06 -12.09
C ALA A 87 -10.40 -2.07 -11.28
N ARG A 88 -10.10 -2.20 -9.98
CA ARG A 88 -10.79 -3.08 -9.03
C ARG A 88 -10.48 -2.61 -7.60
N ALA A 89 -11.43 -2.74 -6.68
CA ALA A 89 -11.19 -2.51 -5.26
C ALA A 89 -11.82 -3.62 -4.43
N VAL A 90 -11.03 -4.18 -3.50
CA VAL A 90 -11.48 -5.26 -2.62
C VAL A 90 -11.17 -4.91 -1.18
N ARG A 91 -12.20 -4.92 -0.34
CA ARG A 91 -12.08 -4.75 1.11
C ARG A 91 -12.12 -6.09 1.81
N VAL A 92 -11.19 -6.28 2.72
CA VAL A 92 -11.08 -7.43 3.60
C VAL A 92 -11.24 -6.95 5.04
N THR A 93 -12.34 -7.33 5.67
CA THR A 93 -12.71 -6.86 7.00
C THR A 93 -12.61 -8.02 8.00
N PRO A 94 -11.70 -7.96 8.99
CA PRO A 94 -11.58 -8.99 10.01
C PRO A 94 -12.81 -9.04 10.91
N ARG A 95 -13.13 -10.22 11.45
CA ARG A 95 -14.27 -10.39 12.35
C ARG A 95 -14.13 -9.56 13.63
N SER A 96 -12.89 -9.39 14.11
CA SER A 96 -12.57 -8.54 15.25
C SER A 96 -12.61 -7.07 14.85
N VAL A 97 -13.42 -6.26 15.53
CA VAL A 97 -13.49 -4.81 15.29
C VAL A 97 -12.22 -4.08 15.71
N ASP A 98 -11.36 -4.71 16.51
CA ASP A 98 -10.08 -4.17 16.98
C ASP A 98 -8.90 -4.49 16.07
N ALA A 99 -9.13 -5.22 14.98
CA ALA A 99 -8.16 -5.48 13.94
C ALA A 99 -8.41 -4.55 12.73
N ALA A 100 -7.33 -4.03 12.14
CA ALA A 100 -7.42 -3.08 11.03
C ALA A 100 -8.00 -3.77 9.78
N PRO A 101 -9.06 -3.24 9.14
CA PRO A 101 -9.43 -3.69 7.80
C PRO A 101 -8.33 -3.31 6.80
N LEU A 102 -8.32 -4.04 5.66
CA LEU A 102 -7.51 -3.71 4.50
C LEU A 102 -8.41 -3.48 3.29
N THR A 103 -8.19 -2.42 2.52
CA THR A 103 -8.73 -2.30 1.16
C THR A 103 -7.56 -2.28 0.19
N ILE A 104 -7.60 -3.20 -0.78
CA ILE A 104 -6.62 -3.31 -1.85
C ILE A 104 -7.26 -2.75 -3.11
N VAL A 105 -6.64 -1.75 -3.73
CA VAL A 105 -7.10 -1.13 -4.97
C VAL A 105 -6.10 -1.42 -6.07
N TRP A 106 -6.54 -2.10 -7.12
CA TRP A 106 -5.78 -2.32 -8.35
C TRP A 106 -6.07 -1.20 -9.31
N THR A 107 -5.04 -0.72 -9.98
CA THR A 107 -5.06 0.59 -10.64
C THR A 107 -4.77 0.44 -12.13
N VAL A 108 -5.31 1.33 -12.99
CA VAL A 108 -5.14 1.24 -14.45
C VAL A 108 -3.70 1.48 -14.91
N PHE A 109 -2.97 2.38 -14.23
CA PHE A 109 -1.51 2.38 -14.21
C PHE A 109 -1.12 1.25 -13.27
N PRO A 110 -0.53 0.11 -13.69
CA PRO A 110 -0.68 -1.17 -13.00
C PRO A 110 0.09 -1.27 -11.66
N GLY A 111 -0.36 -0.53 -10.65
CA GLY A 111 0.11 -0.50 -9.27
C GLY A 111 -0.99 -0.86 -8.29
N VAL A 112 -0.71 -0.71 -7.00
CA VAL A 112 -1.62 -1.07 -5.92
C VAL A 112 -1.68 0.04 -4.89
N LEU A 113 -2.89 0.37 -4.44
CA LEU A 113 -3.07 1.07 -3.17
C LEU A 113 -3.48 0.09 -2.10
N LEU A 114 -2.89 0.30 -0.93
CA LEU A 114 -3.24 -0.42 0.27
C LEU A 114 -3.76 0.56 1.32
N HIS A 115 -5.07 0.54 1.53
CA HIS A 115 -5.72 1.21 2.65
C HIS A 115 -5.63 0.30 3.87
N ALA A 116 -5.06 0.81 4.96
CA ALA A 116 -4.94 0.10 6.22
C ALA A 116 -5.63 0.87 7.35
N GLY A 117 -6.42 0.15 8.14
CA GLY A 117 -7.10 0.73 9.30
C GLY A 117 -8.10 1.80 8.89
N ALA A 118 -8.07 2.92 9.60
CA ALA A 118 -8.95 4.05 9.37
C ALA A 118 -8.34 5.11 8.46
N LEU A 119 -7.01 5.33 8.50
CA LEU A 119 -6.40 6.55 7.95
C LEU A 119 -5.32 6.28 6.90
N GLN A 120 -4.48 5.26 7.04
CA GLN A 120 -3.27 5.15 6.21
C GLN A 120 -3.56 4.57 4.83
N ARG A 121 -2.92 5.17 3.81
CA ARG A 121 -2.81 4.64 2.45
C ARG A 121 -1.34 4.45 2.11
N PHE A 122 -0.99 3.29 1.57
CA PHE A 122 0.33 3.01 1.01
C PHE A 122 0.21 2.83 -0.50
N ASP A 123 1.20 3.33 -1.24
CA ASP A 123 1.18 3.42 -2.70
C ASP A 123 2.32 2.60 -3.30
N TYR A 124 1.99 1.73 -4.26
CA TYR A 124 2.95 0.84 -4.91
C TYR A 124 2.80 0.91 -6.43
N PRO A 125 3.66 1.66 -7.15
CA PRO A 125 4.68 2.58 -6.63
C PRO A 125 4.09 3.87 -6.07
N VAL A 126 4.89 4.60 -5.28
CA VAL A 126 4.59 5.98 -4.86
C VAL A 126 4.66 6.94 -6.05
N CYS A 127 5.54 6.69 -7.02
CA CYS A 127 5.69 7.49 -8.22
C CYS A 127 6.01 6.61 -9.43
N GLY A 128 5.29 6.81 -10.53
CA GLY A 128 5.48 6.02 -11.75
C GLY A 128 6.60 6.50 -12.69
N CYS A 129 7.27 7.62 -12.39
CA CYS A 129 8.20 8.22 -13.34
C CYS A 129 9.49 7.40 -13.52
N ASP A 130 10.16 7.59 -14.65
CA ASP A 130 11.43 6.92 -14.96
C ASP A 130 12.55 7.32 -13.98
N ALA A 131 12.49 8.53 -13.39
CA ALA A 131 13.49 9.01 -12.43
C ALA A 131 13.51 8.20 -11.12
N CYS A 132 12.33 7.81 -10.62
CA CYS A 132 12.21 7.00 -9.40
C CYS A 132 12.81 5.61 -9.57
N ASP A 133 12.79 5.09 -10.82
CA ASP A 133 13.47 3.85 -11.18
C ASP A 133 13.06 2.66 -10.29
N ASP A 134 11.79 2.62 -9.87
CA ASP A 134 11.30 1.57 -9.00
C ASP A 134 11.42 0.19 -9.66
N ASP A 135 11.95 -0.77 -8.90
CA ASP A 135 11.92 -2.19 -9.24
C ASP A 135 10.67 -2.86 -8.65
N TRP A 136 10.03 -3.70 -9.45
CA TRP A 136 8.79 -4.34 -9.05
C TRP A 136 8.99 -5.32 -7.89
N THR A 137 10.16 -5.95 -7.77
CA THR A 137 10.42 -6.90 -6.67
C THR A 137 10.52 -6.18 -5.33
N ALA A 138 11.19 -5.02 -5.29
CA ALA A 138 11.24 -4.17 -4.10
C ALA A 138 9.85 -3.66 -3.70
N LEU A 139 9.03 -3.24 -4.67
CA LEU A 139 7.64 -2.86 -4.40
C LEU A 139 6.81 -4.02 -3.84
N ALA A 140 6.99 -5.22 -4.38
CA ALA A 140 6.34 -6.43 -3.88
C ALA A 140 6.79 -6.78 -2.46
N ASP A 141 8.09 -6.68 -2.15
CA ASP A 141 8.64 -6.90 -0.80
C ASP A 141 7.97 -5.96 0.20
N ASP A 142 7.86 -4.66 -0.12
CA ASP A 142 7.26 -3.68 0.77
C ASP A 142 5.73 -3.82 0.90
N LEU A 143 5.03 -4.17 -0.19
CA LEU A 143 3.59 -4.47 -0.15
C LEU A 143 3.30 -5.67 0.75
N GLU A 144 4.02 -6.78 0.54
CA GLU A 144 3.88 -7.99 1.35
C GLU A 144 4.19 -7.71 2.81
N ARG A 145 5.27 -6.98 3.09
CA ARG A 145 5.63 -6.59 4.46
C ARG A 145 4.51 -5.77 5.10
N ALA A 146 3.99 -4.75 4.43
CA ALA A 146 2.93 -3.90 4.97
C ALA A 146 1.66 -4.73 5.28
N VAL A 147 1.19 -5.55 4.34
CA VAL A 147 0.04 -6.43 4.57
C VAL A 147 0.29 -7.37 5.75
N LEU A 148 1.44 -8.04 5.78
CA LEU A 148 1.75 -9.02 6.83
C LEU A 148 1.94 -8.38 8.21
N ASP A 149 2.46 -7.16 8.29
CA ASP A 149 2.57 -6.40 9.54
C ASP A 149 1.20 -5.95 10.05
N VAL A 150 0.30 -5.51 9.18
CA VAL A 150 -1.08 -5.14 9.56
C VAL A 150 -1.81 -6.35 10.14
N VAL A 151 -1.81 -7.49 9.43
CA VAL A 151 -2.55 -8.67 9.90
C VAL A 151 -1.95 -9.28 11.17
N ALA A 152 -0.65 -9.07 11.41
CA ALA A 152 0.02 -9.45 12.64
C ALA A 152 -0.25 -8.51 13.83
N GLY A 153 -1.04 -7.44 13.64
CA GLY A 153 -1.33 -6.46 14.71
C GLY A 153 -0.13 -5.56 15.04
N ARG A 154 0.74 -5.32 14.07
CA ARG A 154 1.95 -4.50 14.22
C ARG A 154 1.77 -3.10 13.64
N TYR A 155 0.53 -2.64 13.52
CA TYR A 155 0.17 -1.38 12.90
C TYR A 155 -0.56 -0.46 13.89
N GLU A 156 -0.14 0.79 13.94
CA GLU A 156 -0.71 1.85 14.76
C GLU A 156 -0.88 3.12 13.92
N GLU A 157 -1.94 3.86 14.21
CA GLU A 157 -2.23 5.17 13.61
C GLU A 157 -2.72 6.15 14.67
N SER A 158 -2.47 7.42 14.45
CA SER A 158 -2.80 8.49 15.40
C SER A 158 -3.04 9.83 14.72
N ILE A 159 -3.84 10.66 15.38
CA ILE A 159 -4.07 12.06 15.05
C ILE A 159 -3.76 12.88 16.31
N THR A 160 -2.82 13.80 16.20
CA THR A 160 -2.43 14.70 17.30
C THR A 160 -2.78 16.14 16.93
N ALA A 161 -3.42 16.87 17.85
CA ALA A 161 -3.72 18.29 17.67
C ALA A 161 -2.50 19.15 17.97
N HIS A 162 -2.36 20.25 17.25
CA HIS A 162 -1.49 21.37 17.55
C HIS A 162 -2.22 22.70 17.30
N ASP A 163 -1.62 23.83 17.67
CA ASP A 163 -2.32 25.13 17.71
C ASP A 163 -2.98 25.51 16.37
N ASP A 164 -2.34 25.18 15.24
CA ASP A 164 -2.78 25.56 13.89
C ASP A 164 -3.18 24.36 13.00
N GLY A 165 -3.44 23.17 13.58
CA GLY A 165 -3.78 22.00 12.76
C GLY A 165 -3.69 20.65 13.46
N ILE A 166 -3.50 19.60 12.65
CA ILE A 166 -3.35 18.22 13.11
C ILE A 166 -2.16 17.52 12.43
N THR A 167 -1.59 16.55 13.14
CA THR A 167 -0.62 15.61 12.58
C THR A 167 -1.27 14.24 12.51
N VAL A 168 -1.37 13.67 11.31
CA VAL A 168 -1.79 12.28 11.10
C VAL A 168 -0.53 11.44 10.95
N ALA A 169 -0.37 10.42 11.79
CA ALA A 169 0.83 9.60 11.81
C ALA A 169 0.50 8.11 11.84
N TYR A 170 1.42 7.30 11.32
CA TYR A 170 1.36 5.85 11.42
C TYR A 170 2.70 5.27 11.86
N ARG A 171 2.63 4.06 12.41
CA ARG A 171 3.77 3.22 12.74
C ARG A 171 3.45 1.77 12.38
N ILE A 172 4.36 1.08 11.71
CA ILE A 172 4.16 -0.29 11.23
C ILE A 172 5.43 -1.14 11.38
N GLY A 173 5.28 -2.37 11.85
CA GLY A 173 6.36 -3.36 11.94
C GLY A 173 6.95 -3.54 13.34
N GLY A 174 8.26 -3.79 13.41
CA GLY A 174 9.00 -4.00 14.67
C GLY A 174 9.13 -5.44 15.14
N GLY A 175 8.62 -6.42 14.39
CA GLY A 175 8.68 -7.85 14.74
C GLY A 175 9.66 -8.70 13.90
N GLY A 176 10.39 -8.11 12.95
CA GLY A 176 11.26 -8.82 11.99
C GLY A 176 12.53 -8.04 11.63
N GLU A 177 13.33 -8.57 10.68
CA GLU A 177 14.65 -8.03 10.31
C GLU A 177 14.59 -6.62 9.71
N LEU A 178 13.49 -6.27 9.02
CA LEU A 178 13.30 -4.98 8.37
C LEU A 178 12.91 -3.84 9.35
N GLY A 179 12.79 -4.15 10.64
CA GLY A 179 12.60 -3.15 11.69
C GLY A 179 11.23 -2.49 11.70
N MET A 180 11.18 -1.26 12.20
CA MET A 180 9.98 -0.43 12.32
C MET A 180 10.00 0.65 11.26
N SER A 181 8.87 0.90 10.61
CA SER A 181 8.66 2.08 9.76
C SER A 181 7.58 2.98 10.36
N SER A 182 7.67 4.27 10.07
CA SER A 182 6.69 5.27 10.49
C SER A 182 6.68 6.44 9.52
N GLY A 183 5.55 7.13 9.42
CA GLY A 183 5.41 8.36 8.64
C GLY A 183 4.35 9.25 9.24
N TYR A 184 4.32 10.50 8.79
CA TYR A 184 3.31 11.47 9.22
C TYR A 184 3.06 12.52 8.14
N THR A 185 1.89 13.12 8.19
CA THR A 185 1.49 14.30 7.42
C THR A 185 0.98 15.36 8.39
N ASN A 186 1.32 16.61 8.13
CA ASN A 186 0.77 17.76 8.86
C ASN A 186 -0.29 18.44 8.00
N GLU A 187 -1.43 18.73 8.60
CA GLU A 187 -2.56 19.38 7.95
C GLU A 187 -2.85 20.70 8.67
N GLU A 188 -2.42 21.81 8.08
CA GLU A 188 -2.66 23.16 8.62
C GLU A 188 -4.10 23.60 8.36
N GLY A 189 -4.74 24.20 9.37
CA GLY A 189 -6.13 24.66 9.31
C GLY A 189 -7.18 23.54 9.25
N VAL A 190 -6.74 22.28 9.33
CA VAL A 190 -7.60 21.09 9.39
C VAL A 190 -7.64 20.60 10.84
N HIS A 191 -8.83 20.27 11.32
CA HIS A 191 -9.03 19.79 12.69
C HIS A 191 -9.67 18.38 12.76
N GLU A 192 -10.09 17.84 11.61
CA GLU A 192 -10.71 16.52 11.48
C GLU A 192 -10.27 15.88 10.15
N VAL A 193 -10.19 14.55 10.11
CA VAL A 193 -9.94 13.79 8.89
C VAL A 193 -11.07 12.82 8.61
N THR A 194 -11.33 12.58 7.34
CA THR A 194 -12.27 11.54 6.92
C THR A 194 -11.54 10.21 6.84
N SER A 195 -11.98 9.22 7.61
CA SER A 195 -11.49 7.85 7.54
C SER A 195 -11.87 7.17 6.22
N HIS A 196 -11.25 6.01 5.94
CA HIS A 196 -11.61 5.11 4.85
C HIS A 196 -13.10 4.71 4.85
N ASP A 197 -13.78 4.80 6.00
CA ASP A 197 -15.21 4.48 6.14
C ASP A 197 -16.13 5.70 5.97
N GLY A 198 -15.57 6.85 5.58
CA GLY A 198 -16.30 8.11 5.46
C GLY A 198 -16.66 8.77 6.79
N GLN A 199 -16.17 8.23 7.91
CA GLN A 199 -16.40 8.81 9.25
C GLN A 199 -15.40 9.92 9.54
N GLN A 200 -15.86 11.04 10.10
CA GLN A 200 -14.97 12.08 10.62
C GLN A 200 -14.28 11.60 11.90
N VAL A 201 -12.97 11.83 11.97
CA VAL A 201 -12.12 11.50 13.12
C VAL A 201 -11.36 12.76 13.52
N SER A 202 -11.63 13.24 14.74
CA SER A 202 -11.02 14.46 15.29
C SER A 202 -9.89 14.12 16.25
N ALA A 203 -8.91 15.01 16.38
CA ALA A 203 -7.85 14.87 17.38
C ALA A 203 -8.37 15.11 18.82
N PRO A 204 -7.77 14.49 19.86
CA PRO A 204 -6.75 13.45 19.78
C PRO A 204 -7.38 12.07 19.50
N TRP A 205 -6.73 11.29 18.66
CA TRP A 205 -7.16 9.93 18.35
C TRP A 205 -5.94 9.04 18.16
N SER A 206 -6.00 7.80 18.65
CA SER A 206 -4.99 6.80 18.31
C SER A 206 -5.57 5.40 18.38
N ARG A 207 -5.01 4.51 17.57
CA ARG A 207 -5.38 3.10 17.58
C ARG A 207 -4.17 2.21 17.29
N ALA A 208 -3.87 1.35 18.25
CA ALA A 208 -2.98 0.20 18.05
C ALA A 208 -3.84 -1.01 17.68
N TRP A 209 -3.78 -1.41 16.42
CA TRP A 209 -4.62 -2.47 15.87
C TRP A 209 -4.15 -3.85 16.33
N GLN A 210 -5.10 -4.70 16.70
CA GLN A 210 -4.85 -6.08 17.09
C GLN A 210 -4.62 -6.98 15.87
N ALA A 211 -3.98 -8.13 16.11
CA ALA A 211 -3.80 -9.15 15.10
C ALA A 211 -5.14 -9.70 14.60
N TRP A 212 -5.17 -10.09 13.32
CA TRP A 212 -6.35 -10.66 12.70
C TRP A 212 -6.65 -12.05 13.30
N PRO A 213 -7.91 -12.36 13.62
CA PRO A 213 -8.28 -13.69 14.09
C PRO A 213 -8.08 -14.72 12.96
N GLU A 214 -7.39 -15.82 13.25
CA GLU A 214 -7.27 -16.94 12.32
C GLU A 214 -8.63 -17.59 12.08
N ARG A 215 -8.84 -18.12 10.87
CA ARG A 215 -10.03 -18.89 10.57
C ARG A 215 -10.02 -20.20 11.35
N ARG A 216 -11.06 -20.45 12.14
CA ARG A 216 -11.25 -21.76 12.79
C ARG A 216 -11.45 -22.84 11.72
N ARG A 217 -10.64 -23.91 11.80
CA ARG A 217 -10.82 -25.11 10.98
C ARG A 217 -12.01 -25.94 11.45
#